data_AF-A0AAD9NY65-F1
#
_entry.id   AF-A0AAD9NY65-F1
#
_cell.length_a   1.000
_cell.length_b   1.000
_cell.length_c   1.000
_cell.angle_alpha   90.00
_cell.angle_beta   90.00
_cell.angle_gamma   90.00
#
_symmetry.space_group_name_H-M   'P 1'
#
loop_
_entity.id
_entity.type
_entity.pdbx_description
1 polymer ?
#
loop_
_entity_poly.entity_id
_entity_poly.type
_entity_poly.pdbx_seq_one_letter_code
_entity_poly.pdbx_strand_id
1 'polypeptide(L)'
;MLLTKLATDFQHAQELVEELTHSEWVDDVYTTLLHLLQSRLGQKEREAAIEVSALLVNLLGVEWALEKEGESKTFVLLLIHLVCVEVRMTLEDLNPAQDQPIRRRTDITVSLQIASLGSLLSACYSVLEAMIGHMTSASTLALDQAQVEQVHAAMVGAFNAVLYFLSQCQGQVDDQDTRLTESQMTLYPVVLASVRVLGSWIAEETLAL
;
A
#
# COMPACT_ATOMS: atom_id res chain seq x y z
N MET A 1 -33.45 15.69 -7.73
CA MET A 1 -32.70 16.82 -7.15
C MET A 1 -31.42 16.36 -6.42
N LEU A 2 -31.49 15.36 -5.52
CA LEU A 2 -30.29 14.79 -4.88
C LEU A 2 -29.38 14.02 -5.85
N LEU A 3 -29.94 13.12 -6.67
CA LEU A 3 -29.18 12.34 -7.66
C LEU A 3 -28.51 13.20 -8.73
N THR A 4 -29.19 14.27 -9.15
CA THR A 4 -28.66 15.22 -10.15
C THR A 4 -27.52 16.06 -9.58
N LYS A 5 -27.58 16.44 -8.30
CA LYS A 5 -26.48 17.16 -7.64
C LYS A 5 -25.27 16.26 -7.40
N LEU A 6 -25.51 15.02 -7.01
CA LEU A 6 -24.45 14.03 -6.79
C LEU A 6 -23.72 13.67 -8.11
N ALA A 7 -24.46 13.59 -9.21
CA ALA A 7 -23.88 13.40 -10.54
C ALA A 7 -23.04 14.60 -11.01
N THR A 8 -23.50 15.84 -10.78
CA THR A 8 -22.72 17.04 -11.11
C THR A 8 -21.48 17.19 -10.25
N ASP A 9 -21.57 16.88 -8.95
CA ASP A 9 -20.44 16.93 -8.03
C ASP A 9 -19.38 15.88 -8.42
N PHE A 10 -19.80 14.68 -8.84
CA PHE A 10 -18.92 13.64 -9.34
C PHE A 10 -18.23 14.04 -10.65
N GLN A 11 -18.98 14.60 -11.60
CA GLN A 11 -18.43 15.05 -12.88
C GLN A 11 -17.41 16.19 -12.71
N HIS A 12 -17.71 17.14 -11.82
CA HIS A 12 -16.75 18.20 -11.48
C HIS A 12 -15.48 17.65 -10.81
N ALA A 13 -15.60 16.63 -9.95
CA ALA A 13 -14.44 15.96 -9.37
C ALA A 13 -13.56 15.27 -10.44
N GLN A 14 -14.17 14.65 -11.46
CA GLN A 14 -13.44 14.06 -12.57
C GLN A 14 -12.68 15.10 -13.40
N GLU A 15 -13.33 16.23 -13.71
CA GLU A 15 -12.70 17.34 -14.44
C GLU A 15 -11.47 17.89 -13.68
N LEU A 16 -11.59 18.03 -12.35
CA LEU A 16 -10.46 18.47 -11.51
C LEU A 16 -9.31 17.46 -11.50
N VAL A 17 -9.60 16.16 -11.45
CA VAL A 17 -8.57 15.11 -11.50
C VAL A 17 -7.84 15.13 -12.85
N GLU A 18 -8.57 15.30 -13.95
CA GLU A 18 -8.00 15.39 -15.30
C GLU A 18 -7.10 16.65 -15.43
N GLU A 19 -7.57 17.80 -14.94
CA GLU A 19 -6.78 19.05 -14.91
C GLU A 19 -5.50 18.90 -14.08
N LEU A 20 -5.58 18.26 -12.91
CA LEU A 20 -4.42 18.02 -12.06
C LEU A 20 -3.43 17.04 -12.70
N THR A 21 -3.91 15.97 -13.32
CA THR A 21 -3.07 14.92 -13.93
C THR A 21 -2.14 15.48 -15.02
N HIS A 22 -2.58 16.53 -15.72
CA HIS A 22 -1.83 17.22 -16.78
C HIS A 22 -1.13 18.50 -16.33
N SER A 23 -1.05 18.75 -15.02
CA SER A 23 -0.37 19.93 -14.49
C SER A 23 1.15 19.72 -14.40
N GLU A 24 1.92 20.78 -14.65
CA GLU A 24 3.40 20.76 -14.68
C GLU A 24 4.01 20.24 -13.36
N TRP A 25 3.41 20.56 -12.22
CA TRP A 25 3.92 20.09 -10.92
C TRP A 25 3.76 18.57 -10.75
N VAL A 26 2.75 17.94 -11.36
CA VAL A 26 2.59 16.47 -11.33
C VAL A 26 3.70 15.80 -12.15
N ASP A 27 4.10 16.40 -13.28
CA ASP A 27 5.23 15.93 -14.07
C ASP A 27 6.56 16.07 -13.33
N ASP A 28 6.76 17.19 -12.64
CA ASP A 28 7.93 17.42 -11.80
C ASP A 28 8.03 16.40 -10.65
N VAL A 29 6.89 16.13 -9.99
CA VAL A 29 6.83 15.14 -8.91
C VAL A 29 7.05 13.73 -9.44
N TYR A 30 6.43 13.36 -10.57
CA TYR A 30 6.66 12.08 -11.23
C TYR A 30 8.15 11.88 -11.54
N THR A 31 8.78 12.86 -12.18
CA THR A 31 10.20 12.82 -12.54
C THR A 31 11.08 12.69 -11.31
N THR A 32 10.78 13.46 -10.27
CA THR A 32 11.51 13.41 -8.99
C THR A 32 11.39 12.03 -8.33
N LEU A 33 10.17 11.48 -8.25
CA LEU A 33 9.94 10.16 -7.67
C LEU A 33 10.62 9.06 -8.49
N LEU A 34 10.57 9.12 -9.82
CA LEU A 34 11.26 8.17 -10.69
C LEU A 34 12.77 8.16 -10.41
N HIS A 35 13.40 9.33 -10.35
CA HIS A 35 14.82 9.44 -10.00
C HIS A 35 15.12 8.93 -8.59
N LEU A 36 14.26 9.22 -7.61
CA LEU A 36 14.40 8.69 -6.25
C LEU A 36 14.33 7.16 -6.24
N LEU A 37 13.31 6.56 -6.87
CA LEU A 37 13.12 5.11 -6.92
C LEU A 37 14.25 4.36 -7.65
N GLN A 38 14.87 4.99 -8.64
CA GLN A 38 16.05 4.44 -9.34
C GLN A 38 17.35 4.60 -8.54
N SER A 39 17.37 5.46 -7.52
CA SER A 39 18.55 5.73 -6.71
C SER A 39 18.66 4.80 -5.49
N ARG A 40 19.85 4.79 -4.86
CA ARG A 40 20.02 4.11 -3.56
C ARG A 40 19.47 5.00 -2.45
N LEU A 41 18.21 4.81 -2.09
CA LEU A 41 17.54 5.57 -1.05
C LEU A 41 17.95 5.12 0.36
N GLY A 42 18.10 6.09 1.26
CA GLY A 42 18.05 5.83 2.69
C GLY A 42 16.62 5.48 3.13
N GLN A 43 16.46 5.01 4.37
CA GLN A 43 15.15 4.58 4.87
C GLN A 43 14.12 5.71 4.83
N LYS A 44 14.46 6.90 5.33
CA LYS A 44 13.53 8.02 5.40
C LYS A 44 13.10 8.53 4.03
N GLU A 45 14.06 8.60 3.10
CA GLU A 45 13.79 9.03 1.73
C GLU A 45 12.91 8.02 0.99
N ARG A 46 13.12 6.72 1.25
CA ARG A 46 12.28 5.64 0.72
C ARG A 46 10.85 5.71 1.23
N GLU A 47 10.68 5.86 2.55
CA GLU A 47 9.37 5.99 3.19
C GLU A 47 8.60 7.19 2.63
N ALA A 48 9.25 8.36 2.56
CA ALA A 48 8.65 9.57 2.00
C ALA A 48 8.25 9.41 0.52
N ALA A 49 9.08 8.76 -0.29
CA ALA A 49 8.77 8.49 -1.69
C ALA A 49 7.54 7.58 -1.84
N ILE A 50 7.41 6.55 -0.99
CA ILE A 50 6.24 5.67 -0.96
C ILE A 50 4.98 6.45 -0.54
N GLU A 51 5.05 7.26 0.52
CA GLU A 51 3.91 8.03 1.01
C GLU A 51 3.40 9.03 -0.03
N VAL A 52 4.30 9.76 -0.69
CA VAL A 52 3.92 10.68 -1.77
C VAL A 52 3.33 9.92 -2.97
N SER A 53 3.94 8.79 -3.35
CA SER A 53 3.40 7.94 -4.43
C SER A 53 2.01 7.42 -4.10
N ALA A 54 1.77 6.98 -2.87
CA ALA A 54 0.47 6.51 -2.41
C ALA A 54 -0.59 7.62 -2.43
N LEU A 55 -0.22 8.84 -2.03
CA LEU A 55 -1.11 10.00 -2.12
C LEU A 55 -1.51 10.31 -3.56
N LEU A 56 -0.56 10.31 -4.49
CA LEU A 56 -0.84 10.54 -5.91
C LEU A 56 -1.68 9.42 -6.52
N VAL A 57 -1.40 8.16 -6.16
CA VAL A 57 -2.20 7.02 -6.60
C VAL A 57 -3.64 7.10 -6.09
N ASN A 58 -3.83 7.50 -4.83
CA ASN A 58 -5.16 7.68 -4.25
C ASN A 58 -5.92 8.87 -4.84
N LEU A 59 -5.21 9.92 -5.26
CA LEU A 59 -5.81 11.15 -5.79
C LEU A 59 -6.10 11.08 -7.30
N LEU A 60 -5.17 10.51 -8.07
CA LEU A 60 -5.13 10.58 -9.53
C LEU A 60 -5.27 9.19 -10.21
N GLY A 61 -5.43 8.12 -9.44
CA GLY A 61 -5.51 6.75 -9.96
C GLY A 61 -4.13 6.13 -10.19
N VAL A 62 -4.03 5.04 -10.94
CA VAL A 62 -2.73 4.47 -11.38
C VAL A 62 -2.29 5.12 -12.70
N GLU A 63 -3.26 5.64 -13.43
CA GLU A 63 -3.17 6.23 -14.76
C GLU A 63 -2.21 7.42 -14.80
N TRP A 64 -2.16 8.25 -13.74
CA TRP A 64 -1.24 9.39 -13.67
C TRP A 64 0.22 9.00 -13.91
N ALA A 65 0.63 7.79 -13.50
CA ALA A 65 1.99 7.30 -13.69
C ALA A 65 2.15 6.56 -15.03
N LEU A 66 1.07 5.95 -15.55
CA LEU A 66 1.09 5.15 -16.77
C LEU A 66 1.00 5.97 -18.04
N GLU A 67 0.33 7.13 -17.99
CA GLU A 67 0.16 8.03 -19.13
C GLU A 67 1.40 8.88 -19.42
N LYS A 68 2.42 8.82 -18.55
CA LYS A 68 3.68 9.54 -18.77
C LYS A 68 4.48 8.92 -19.91
N GLU A 69 5.00 9.79 -20.79
CA GLU A 69 5.89 9.36 -21.87
C GLU A 69 7.20 8.77 -21.29
N GLY A 70 7.70 7.69 -21.90
CA GLY A 70 8.99 7.09 -21.54
C GLY A 70 8.91 5.99 -20.47
N GLU A 71 9.51 6.23 -19.30
CA GLU A 71 9.79 5.22 -18.27
C GLU A 71 8.61 4.90 -17.33
N SER A 72 7.36 5.12 -17.76
CA SER A 72 6.14 4.89 -16.96
C SER A 72 6.01 3.46 -16.43
N LYS A 73 6.33 2.48 -17.26
CA LYS A 73 6.38 1.07 -16.84
C LYS A 73 7.44 0.82 -15.78
N THR A 74 8.62 1.41 -15.95
CA THR A 74 9.73 1.28 -14.99
C THR A 74 9.34 1.86 -13.64
N PHE A 75 8.70 3.03 -13.64
CA PHE A 75 8.18 3.66 -12.42
C PHE A 75 7.24 2.72 -11.67
N VAL A 76 6.21 2.21 -12.34
CA VAL A 76 5.18 1.36 -11.71
C VAL A 76 5.79 0.05 -11.19
N LEU A 77 6.67 -0.60 -11.96
CA LEU A 77 7.35 -1.81 -11.52
C LEU A 77 8.24 -1.56 -10.30
N LEU A 78 9.02 -0.48 -10.30
CA LEU A 78 9.84 -0.10 -9.16
C LEU A 78 8.98 0.17 -7.92
N LEU A 79 7.88 0.90 -8.08
CA LEU A 79 6.97 1.22 -7.00
C LEU A 79 6.35 -0.04 -6.40
N ILE A 80 5.82 -0.96 -7.22
CA ILE A 80 5.25 -2.24 -6.77
C ILE A 80 6.28 -3.05 -5.98
N HIS A 81 7.47 -3.23 -6.53
CA HIS A 81 8.52 -3.98 -5.85
C HIS A 81 8.93 -3.33 -4.53
N LEU A 82 9.03 -2.00 -4.51
CA LEU A 82 9.41 -1.26 -3.31
C LEU A 82 8.37 -1.42 -2.20
N VAL A 83 7.08 -1.25 -2.50
CA VAL A 83 6.03 -1.43 -1.48
C VAL A 83 5.95 -2.89 -1.01
N CYS A 84 6.20 -3.88 -1.87
CA CYS A 84 6.27 -5.29 -1.46
C CYS A 84 7.45 -5.58 -0.50
N VAL A 85 8.59 -4.92 -0.70
CA VAL A 85 9.72 -5.01 0.23
C VAL A 85 9.36 -4.34 1.56
N GLU A 86 8.78 -3.15 1.52
CA GLU A 86 8.47 -2.38 2.71
C GLU A 86 7.38 -3.02 3.57
N VAL A 87 6.36 -3.64 2.95
CA VAL A 87 5.34 -4.43 3.67
C VAL A 87 6.00 -5.55 4.47
N ARG A 88 6.91 -6.32 3.85
CA ARG A 88 7.58 -7.43 4.53
C ARG A 88 8.43 -6.91 5.70
N MET A 89 9.27 -5.90 5.45
CA MET A 89 10.12 -5.30 6.48
C MET A 89 9.29 -4.75 7.65
N THR A 90 8.23 -3.99 7.36
CA THR A 90 7.41 -3.35 8.39
C THR A 90 6.62 -4.37 9.21
N LEU A 91 6.10 -5.44 8.58
CA LEU A 91 5.40 -6.50 9.30
C LEU A 91 6.34 -7.38 10.13
N GLU A 92 7.58 -7.59 9.67
CA GLU A 92 8.62 -8.23 10.46
C GLU A 92 8.95 -7.42 11.73
N ASP A 93 9.06 -6.10 11.61
CA ASP A 93 9.27 -5.18 12.75
C ASP A 93 8.08 -5.15 13.73
N LEU A 94 6.86 -5.33 13.21
CA LEU A 94 5.64 -5.37 14.03
C LEU A 94 5.34 -6.74 14.64
N ASN A 95 6.11 -7.78 14.29
CA ASN A 95 5.80 -9.17 14.60
C ASN A 95 5.55 -9.38 16.11
N PRO A 96 4.32 -9.77 16.50
CA PRO A 96 3.95 -9.92 17.90
C PRO A 96 4.61 -11.10 18.61
N ALA A 97 5.17 -12.06 17.87
CA ALA A 97 5.83 -13.26 18.39
C ALA A 97 7.34 -13.06 18.66
N GLN A 98 7.95 -11.99 18.14
CA GLN A 98 9.32 -11.64 18.52
C GLN A 98 9.31 -10.92 19.87
N ASP A 99 10.08 -11.44 20.84
CA ASP A 99 10.36 -10.79 22.12
C ASP A 99 11.30 -9.60 21.89
N GLN A 100 10.78 -8.59 21.18
CA GLN A 100 11.46 -7.34 20.91
C GLN A 100 11.44 -6.48 22.19
N PRO A 101 12.53 -5.75 22.50
CA PRO A 101 12.57 -4.83 23.64
C PRO A 101 11.47 -3.76 23.59
N ILE A 102 10.90 -3.53 22.39
CA ILE A 102 9.74 -2.68 22.12
C ILE A 102 8.55 -3.08 22.99
N ARG A 103 8.26 -4.37 23.21
CA ARG A 103 7.08 -4.80 23.98
C ARG A 103 7.26 -4.84 25.50
N ARG A 104 8.49 -4.69 26.01
CA ARG A 104 8.75 -4.68 27.46
C ARG A 104 8.39 -3.34 28.12
N ARG A 105 7.98 -2.34 27.34
CA ARG A 105 7.48 -1.04 27.81
C ARG A 105 6.12 -0.76 27.20
N THR A 106 5.06 -0.85 28.00
CA THR A 106 3.76 -0.20 27.72
C THR A 106 3.90 1.32 27.90
N ASP A 107 4.81 1.93 27.14
CA ASP A 107 5.08 3.37 27.17
C ASP A 107 4.63 4.00 25.86
N ILE A 108 4.27 5.30 25.91
CA ILE A 108 3.82 6.13 24.77
C ILE A 108 4.68 5.98 23.50
N THR A 109 5.96 5.67 23.64
CA THR A 109 6.90 5.45 22.54
C THR A 109 6.52 4.28 21.64
N VAL A 110 5.95 3.20 22.19
CA VAL A 110 5.55 2.03 21.42
C VAL A 110 4.31 2.32 20.58
N SER A 111 3.31 3.00 21.15
CA SER A 111 2.12 3.42 20.42
C SER A 111 2.45 4.39 19.29
N LEU A 112 3.39 5.32 19.51
CA LEU A 112 3.88 6.24 18.47
C LEU A 112 4.62 5.50 17.35
N GLN A 113 5.43 4.49 17.68
CA GLN A 113 6.12 3.69 16.68
C GLN A 113 5.17 2.80 15.89
N ILE A 114 4.16 2.18 16.52
CA ILE A 114 3.11 1.43 15.82
C ILE A 114 2.32 2.37 14.91
N ALA A 115 2.05 3.61 15.34
CA ALA A 115 1.37 4.59 14.51
C ALA A 115 2.20 4.96 13.26
N SER A 116 3.52 5.16 13.40
CA SER A 116 4.39 5.47 12.25
C SER A 116 4.58 4.29 11.30
N LEU A 117 4.76 3.08 11.83
CA LEU A 117 4.83 1.88 10.98
C LEU A 117 3.46 1.59 10.32
N GLY A 118 2.38 1.88 11.02
CA GLY A 118 1.02 1.78 10.52
C GLY A 118 0.72 2.77 9.39
N SER A 119 1.23 4.00 9.45
CA SER A 119 1.06 4.98 8.36
C SER A 119 1.79 4.53 7.09
N LEU A 120 3.01 4.03 7.22
CA LEU A 120 3.78 3.49 6.10
C LEU A 120 3.11 2.25 5.50
N LEU A 121 2.64 1.32 6.33
CA LEU A 121 1.88 0.15 5.86
C LEU A 121 0.59 0.57 5.15
N SER A 122 -0.13 1.56 5.68
CA SER A 122 -1.33 2.08 5.03
C SER A 122 -1.02 2.66 3.65
N ALA A 123 0.09 3.38 3.50
CA ALA A 123 0.53 3.89 2.20
C ALA A 123 0.85 2.73 1.23
N CYS A 124 1.62 1.74 1.68
CA CYS A 124 1.96 0.56 0.89
C CYS A 124 0.71 -0.22 0.46
N TYR A 125 -0.20 -0.50 1.38
CA TYR A 125 -1.44 -1.23 1.09
C TYR A 125 -2.35 -0.46 0.13
N SER A 126 -2.42 0.87 0.25
CA SER A 126 -3.21 1.68 -0.70
C SER A 126 -2.66 1.57 -2.12
N VAL A 127 -1.34 1.61 -2.29
CA VAL A 127 -0.70 1.38 -3.60
C VAL A 127 -1.01 -0.02 -4.10
N LEU A 128 -0.82 -1.06 -3.28
CA LEU A 128 -1.07 -2.45 -3.69
C LEU A 128 -2.52 -2.66 -4.13
N GLU A 129 -3.49 -2.15 -3.36
CA GLU A 129 -4.92 -2.25 -3.71
C GLU A 129 -5.23 -1.55 -5.04
N ALA A 130 -4.69 -0.36 -5.26
CA ALA A 130 -4.88 0.36 -6.51
C ALA A 130 -4.26 -0.38 -7.71
N MET A 131 -3.07 -0.96 -7.53
CA MET A 131 -2.39 -1.73 -8.58
C MET A 131 -3.15 -3.02 -8.92
N ILE A 132 -3.62 -3.76 -7.92
CA ILE A 132 -4.49 -4.94 -8.10
C ILE A 132 -5.79 -4.54 -8.80
N GLY A 133 -6.42 -3.44 -8.35
CA GLY A 133 -7.63 -2.91 -8.98
C GLY A 133 -7.44 -2.54 -10.44
N HIS A 134 -6.31 -1.90 -10.77
CA HIS A 134 -5.97 -1.54 -12.15
C HIS A 134 -5.68 -2.78 -13.01
N MET A 135 -4.88 -3.73 -12.51
CA MET A 135 -4.56 -4.99 -13.21
C MET A 135 -5.80 -5.85 -13.53
N THR A 136 -6.84 -5.77 -12.69
CA THR A 136 -8.08 -6.52 -12.86
C THR A 136 -9.14 -5.80 -13.70
N SER A 137 -9.18 -4.46 -13.67
CA SER A 137 -10.28 -3.67 -14.27
C SER A 137 -9.92 -3.02 -15.61
N ALA A 138 -8.67 -2.65 -15.81
CA ALA A 138 -8.19 -1.91 -16.96
C ALA A 138 -7.06 -2.69 -17.65
N SER A 139 -6.91 -2.46 -18.96
CA SER A 139 -5.88 -3.01 -19.84
C SER A 139 -4.63 -3.51 -19.10
N THR A 140 -4.32 -4.80 -19.24
CA THR A 140 -3.07 -5.41 -18.73
C THR A 140 -1.91 -4.45 -18.95
N LEU A 141 -1.20 -4.08 -17.86
CA LEU A 141 0.13 -3.50 -17.98
C LEU A 141 0.86 -4.33 -19.03
N ALA A 142 1.33 -3.70 -20.10
CA ALA A 142 1.97 -4.40 -21.21
C ALA A 142 3.37 -4.87 -20.78
N LEU A 143 3.40 -5.80 -19.83
CA LEU A 143 4.54 -6.43 -19.21
C LEU A 143 4.94 -7.65 -20.04
N ASP A 144 6.23 -7.91 -20.11
CA ASP A 144 6.71 -9.19 -20.59
C ASP A 144 6.49 -10.29 -19.52
N GLN A 145 6.62 -11.56 -19.95
CA GLN A 145 6.41 -12.69 -19.07
C GLN A 145 7.33 -12.69 -17.84
N ALA A 146 8.59 -12.23 -17.98
CA ALA A 146 9.54 -12.19 -16.89
C ALA A 146 9.16 -11.10 -15.86
N GLN A 147 8.66 -9.96 -16.32
CA GLN A 147 8.14 -8.88 -15.47
C GLN A 147 6.89 -9.32 -14.73
N VAL A 148 5.96 -10.03 -15.39
CA VAL A 148 4.77 -10.61 -14.74
C VAL A 148 5.17 -11.56 -13.63
N GLU A 149 6.10 -12.48 -13.90
CA GLU A 149 6.59 -13.46 -12.91
C GLU A 149 7.28 -12.76 -11.73
N GLN A 150 8.07 -11.72 -11.99
CA GLN A 150 8.73 -10.93 -10.93
C GLN A 150 7.72 -10.20 -10.05
N VAL A 151 6.75 -9.51 -10.65
CA VAL A 151 5.69 -8.80 -9.91
C VAL A 151 4.89 -9.80 -9.08
N HIS A 152 4.44 -10.89 -9.69
CA HIS A 152 3.69 -11.93 -9.00
C HIS A 152 4.48 -12.52 -7.82
N ALA A 153 5.75 -12.87 -8.02
CA ALA A 153 6.59 -13.40 -6.95
C ALA A 153 6.78 -12.38 -5.79
N ALA A 154 6.93 -11.10 -6.10
CA ALA A 154 7.03 -10.04 -5.09
C ALA A 154 5.73 -9.87 -4.30
N MET A 155 4.58 -9.86 -4.99
CA MET A 155 3.25 -9.80 -4.37
C MET A 155 3.01 -10.99 -3.45
N VAL A 156 3.24 -12.22 -3.94
CA VAL A 156 3.12 -13.45 -3.14
C VAL A 156 4.01 -13.37 -1.89
N GLY A 157 5.23 -12.86 -2.00
CA GLY A 157 6.11 -12.63 -0.87
C GLY A 157 5.51 -11.67 0.17
N ALA A 158 4.95 -10.54 -0.28
CA ALA A 158 4.31 -9.56 0.59
C ALA A 158 3.04 -10.12 1.26
N PHE A 159 2.16 -10.78 0.51
CA PHE A 159 0.92 -11.34 1.05
C PHE A 159 1.15 -12.55 1.97
N ASN A 160 2.21 -13.34 1.75
CA ASN A 160 2.63 -14.36 2.72
C ASN A 160 3.05 -13.73 4.06
N ALA A 161 3.74 -12.58 4.04
CA ALA A 161 4.06 -11.85 5.27
C ALA A 161 2.80 -11.28 5.95
N VAL A 162 1.82 -10.79 5.19
CA VAL A 162 0.50 -10.38 5.70
C VAL A 162 -0.22 -11.54 6.38
N LEU A 163 -0.33 -12.70 5.72
CA LEU A 163 -0.93 -13.91 6.27
C LEU A 163 -0.23 -14.36 7.55
N TYR A 164 1.11 -14.36 7.54
CA TYR A 164 1.90 -14.70 8.71
C TYR A 164 1.61 -13.73 9.86
N PHE A 165 1.64 -12.41 9.64
CA PHE A 165 1.29 -11.41 10.65
C PHE A 165 -0.11 -11.64 11.25
N LEU A 166 -1.13 -11.86 10.42
CA LEU A 166 -2.49 -12.13 10.88
C LEU A 166 -2.58 -13.41 11.71
N SER A 167 -1.88 -14.48 11.31
CA SER A 167 -1.83 -15.73 12.08
C SER A 167 -1.23 -15.55 13.49
N GLN A 168 -0.23 -14.67 13.62
CA GLN A 168 0.39 -14.36 14.90
C GLN A 168 -0.49 -13.50 15.79
N CYS A 169 -1.34 -12.64 15.21
CA CYS A 169 -2.37 -11.92 15.95
C CYS A 169 -3.48 -12.85 16.48
N GLN A 170 -3.82 -13.93 15.76
CA GLN A 170 -4.82 -14.91 16.17
C GLN A 170 -4.37 -15.71 17.40
N GLY A 171 -3.09 -16.13 17.45
CA GLY A 171 -2.54 -16.91 18.56
C GLY A 171 -2.47 -16.20 19.92
N GLN A 172 -2.81 -14.90 19.98
CA GLN A 172 -2.82 -14.09 21.21
C GLN A 172 -4.21 -13.88 21.81
N VAL A 173 -5.25 -14.45 21.21
CA VAL A 173 -6.63 -14.43 21.73
C VAL A 173 -6.82 -15.66 22.61
N ASP A 174 -6.41 -15.58 23.88
CA ASP A 174 -6.59 -16.66 24.85
C ASP A 174 -8.05 -16.73 25.37
N ASP A 175 -8.51 -17.96 25.55
CA ASP A 175 -9.90 -18.43 25.55
C ASP A 175 -10.77 -18.08 26.79
N GLN A 176 -10.43 -17.04 27.57
CA GLN A 176 -11.16 -16.74 28.83
C GLN A 176 -11.47 -15.28 29.16
N ASP A 177 -10.93 -14.31 28.41
CA ASP A 177 -11.26 -12.90 28.65
C ASP A 177 -11.50 -12.18 27.31
N THR A 178 -12.76 -11.90 27.00
CA THR A 178 -13.25 -11.23 25.77
C THR A 178 -12.74 -9.79 25.58
N ARG A 179 -11.75 -9.35 26.34
CA ARG A 179 -11.20 -8.00 26.32
C ARG A 179 -9.85 -8.00 25.62
N LEU A 180 -9.76 -7.25 24.53
CA LEU A 180 -8.48 -6.95 23.90
C LEU A 180 -7.57 -6.27 24.93
N THR A 181 -6.33 -6.75 25.05
CA THR A 181 -5.27 -6.05 25.80
C THR A 181 -4.97 -4.69 25.13
N GLU A 182 -4.45 -3.70 25.88
CA GLU A 182 -4.10 -2.38 25.33
C GLU A 182 -3.15 -2.47 24.13
N SER A 183 -2.27 -3.47 24.11
CA SER A 183 -1.38 -3.76 22.98
C SER A 183 -2.13 -4.28 21.75
N GLN A 184 -3.16 -5.11 21.94
CA GLN A 184 -4.04 -5.58 20.86
C GLN A 184 -4.92 -4.44 20.32
N MET A 185 -5.40 -3.55 21.19
CA MET A 185 -6.16 -2.36 20.79
C MET A 185 -5.33 -1.42 19.90
N THR A 186 -4.02 -1.33 20.16
CA THR A 186 -3.10 -0.47 19.39
C THR A 186 -2.82 -1.04 17.99
N LEU A 187 -2.81 -2.36 17.81
CA LEU A 187 -2.59 -3.01 16.51
C LEU A 187 -3.85 -3.16 15.67
N TYR A 188 -5.03 -2.95 16.27
CA TYR A 188 -6.32 -3.13 15.59
C TYR A 188 -6.42 -2.42 14.23
N PRO A 189 -5.98 -1.16 14.05
CA PRO A 189 -6.01 -0.51 12.73
C PRO A 189 -5.13 -1.21 11.69
N VAL A 190 -3.97 -1.73 12.10
CA VAL A 190 -3.04 -2.45 11.22
C VAL A 190 -3.62 -3.80 10.81
N VAL A 191 -4.24 -4.52 11.76
CA VAL A 191 -4.93 -5.78 11.48
C VAL A 191 -6.07 -5.56 10.49
N LEU A 192 -6.90 -4.54 10.70
CA LEU A 192 -8.00 -4.21 9.80
C LEU A 192 -7.50 -3.88 8.39
N ALA A 193 -6.47 -3.04 8.27
CA ALA A 193 -5.88 -2.69 6.99
C ALA A 193 -5.27 -3.92 6.28
N SER A 194 -4.63 -4.82 7.05
CA SER A 194 -4.04 -6.07 6.56
C SER A 194 -5.09 -7.05 6.03
N VAL A 195 -6.23 -7.19 6.72
CA VAL A 195 -7.36 -8.00 6.25
C VAL A 195 -7.96 -7.42 4.97
N ARG A 196 -8.09 -6.09 4.87
CA ARG A 196 -8.64 -5.41 3.69
C ARG A 196 -7.79 -5.65 2.45
N VAL A 197 -6.48 -5.40 2.52
CA VAL A 197 -5.58 -5.58 1.37
C VAL A 197 -5.49 -7.04 0.94
N LEU A 198 -5.51 -7.98 1.91
CA LEU A 198 -5.57 -9.41 1.62
C LEU A 198 -6.88 -9.80 0.91
N GLY A 199 -7.99 -9.17 1.30
CA GLY A 199 -9.27 -9.32 0.60
C GLY A 199 -9.19 -8.90 -0.86
N SER A 200 -8.52 -7.77 -1.16
CA SER A 200 -8.29 -7.31 -2.53
C SER A 200 -7.47 -8.31 -3.34
N TRP A 201 -6.42 -8.89 -2.76
CA TRP A 201 -5.59 -9.92 -3.40
C TRP A 201 -6.33 -11.22 -3.67
N ILE A 202 -7.09 -11.74 -2.70
CA ILE A 202 -7.84 -13.00 -2.88
C ILE A 202 -9.00 -12.81 -3.87
N ALA A 203 -9.61 -11.62 -3.92
CA ALA A 203 -10.65 -11.31 -4.89
C ALA A 203 -10.15 -11.39 -6.34
N GLU A 204 -8.89 -11.03 -6.60
CA GLU A 204 -8.23 -11.18 -7.91
C GLU A 204 -8.17 -12.66 -8.34
N GLU A 205 -7.70 -13.55 -7.47
CA GLU A 205 -7.60 -15.00 -7.76
C GLU A 205 -8.96 -15.62 -8.14
N THR A 206 -10.07 -15.07 -7.63
CA THR A 206 -11.43 -15.55 -7.96
C THR A 206 -12.01 -15.02 -9.27
N LEU A 207 -11.46 -13.93 -9.84
CA LEU A 207 -11.89 -13.41 -11.15
C LEU A 207 -11.23 -14.14 -12.33
N ALA A 208 -10.16 -14.90 -12.07
CA ALA A 208 -9.46 -15.73 -13.05
C ALA A 208 -10.08 -17.14 -13.24
N LEU A 209 -11.18 -17.44 -12.53
CA LEU A 209 -11.98 -18.68 -12.64
C LEU A 209 -13.30 -18.44 -13.39
#